data_AF-A0A7Y9KH58-F1
#
_entry.id   AF-A0A7Y9KH58-F1
#
_cell.length_a   1.000
_cell.length_b   1.000
_cell.length_c   1.000
_cell.angle_alpha   90.00
_cell.angle_beta   90.00
_cell.angle_gamma   90.00
#
_symmetry.space_group_name_H-M   'P 1'
#
loop_
_entity.id
_entity.type
_entity.pdbx_description
1 polymer ?
#
loop_
_entity_poly.entity_id
_entity_poly.type
_entity_poly.pdbx_seq_one_letter_code
_entity_poly.pdbx_strand_id
1 'polypeptide(L)'
;MALRMGKDTGSFAPGSPGERMRPAVVARAFQGLPPAHREILTETVFRDRSVNEAAASLGVPVDVVKVRVYQALRALSAAVEAPRTYA
;
A
#
# COMPACT_ATOMS: atom_id res chain seq x y z
N MET A 1 -17.89 28.38 -18.01
CA MET A 1 -16.43 28.27 -17.86
C MET A 1 -16.08 28.04 -16.41
N ALA A 2 -15.28 27.00 -16.17
CA ALA A 2 -14.51 26.58 -14.98
C ALA A 2 -14.97 27.03 -13.57
N LEU A 3 -15.57 26.10 -12.82
CA LEU A 3 -15.53 26.13 -11.36
C LEU A 3 -14.13 25.70 -10.88
N ARG A 4 -13.53 26.57 -10.09
CA ARG A 4 -12.32 26.36 -9.30
C ARG A 4 -12.72 25.59 -8.04
N MET A 5 -12.39 24.29 -7.96
CA MET A 5 -12.44 23.54 -6.71
C MET A 5 -11.01 23.23 -6.29
N GLY A 6 -10.57 23.89 -5.22
CA GLY A 6 -9.34 23.54 -4.53
C GLY A 6 -9.46 22.13 -3.99
N LYS A 7 -8.51 21.26 -4.36
CA LYS A 7 -8.19 20.10 -3.57
C LYS A 7 -6.95 20.48 -2.78
N ASP A 8 -7.16 20.75 -1.51
CA ASP A 8 -6.12 20.81 -0.49
C ASP A 8 -5.51 19.42 -0.34
N THR A 9 -4.71 19.01 -1.32
CA THR A 9 -3.88 17.81 -1.22
C THR A 9 -2.74 18.14 -0.28
N GLY A 10 -2.93 17.76 0.99
CA GLY A 10 -1.92 17.44 1.98
C GLY A 10 -0.65 18.29 1.93
N SER A 11 -0.58 19.27 2.81
CA SER A 11 0.69 19.87 3.26
C SER A 11 1.69 18.76 3.61
N PHE A 12 2.63 18.49 2.69
CA PHE A 12 3.79 17.65 2.97
C PHE A 12 4.83 18.55 3.62
N ALA A 13 4.70 18.77 4.92
CA ALA A 13 5.78 19.34 5.70
C ALA A 13 6.97 18.35 5.64
N PRO A 14 8.18 18.77 5.20
CA PRO A 14 9.34 17.90 5.27
C PRO A 14 9.68 17.64 6.74
N GLY A 15 9.41 16.41 7.18
CA GLY A 15 9.56 16.03 8.57
C GLY A 15 10.98 16.11 9.12
N SER A 16 11.05 16.33 10.43
CA SER A 16 12.22 16.42 11.29
C SER A 16 13.25 15.29 11.05
N PRO A 17 14.54 15.46 11.38
CA PRO A 17 15.65 14.57 10.99
C PRO A 17 15.60 13.09 11.43
N GLY A 18 14.50 12.59 12.02
CA GLY A 18 14.19 11.16 12.16
C GLY A 18 13.36 10.56 11.02
N GLU A 19 12.83 11.37 10.10
CA GLU A 19 11.81 10.98 9.12
C GLU A 19 12.36 10.23 7.88
N ARG A 20 13.67 10.30 7.63
CA ARG A 20 14.27 9.63 6.45
C ARG A 20 14.40 8.11 6.58
N MET A 21 14.03 7.54 7.74
CA MET A 21 14.07 6.09 7.99
C MET A 21 12.75 5.37 7.63
N ARG A 22 11.73 6.05 7.07
CA ARG A 22 10.47 5.38 6.67
C ARG A 22 10.62 4.33 5.56
N PRO A 23 11.43 4.52 4.50
CA PRO A 23 11.50 3.56 3.39
C PRO A 23 11.95 2.17 3.84
N ALA A 24 12.94 2.10 4.74
CA ALA A 24 13.45 0.85 5.27
C ALA A 24 12.42 0.10 6.14
N VAL A 25 11.56 0.82 6.86
CA VAL A 25 10.49 0.23 7.68
C VAL A 25 9.39 -0.34 6.79
N VAL A 26 8.91 0.43 5.80
CA VAL A 26 7.87 -0.01 4.86
C VAL A 26 8.35 -1.21 4.04
N ALA A 27 9.60 -1.20 3.56
CA ALA A 27 10.17 -2.33 2.84
C ALA A 27 10.20 -3.61 3.68
N ARG A 28 10.62 -3.54 4.96
CA ARG A 28 10.62 -4.70 5.87
C ARG A 28 9.20 -5.18 6.17
N ALA A 29 8.28 -4.26 6.44
CA ALA A 29 6.87 -4.58 6.67
C ALA A 29 6.25 -5.30 5.46
N PHE A 30 6.53 -4.80 4.25
CA PHE A 30 6.09 -5.43 3.00
C PHE A 30 6.66 -6.84 2.84
N GLN A 31 7.96 -7.05 3.13
CA GLN A 31 8.58 -8.38 3.08
C GLN A 31 7.94 -9.37 4.08
N GLY A 32 7.48 -8.89 5.24
CA GLY A 32 6.79 -9.70 6.24
C GLY A 32 5.35 -10.08 5.91
N LEU A 33 4.75 -9.52 4.85
CA LEU A 33 3.37 -9.84 4.48
C LEU A 33 3.23 -11.26 3.91
N PRO A 34 2.06 -11.91 4.07
CA PRO A 34 1.76 -13.15 3.36
C PRO A 34 1.93 -13.01 1.84
N PRO A 35 2.36 -14.07 1.12
CA PRO A 35 2.62 -14.01 -0.33
C PRO A 35 1.46 -13.41 -1.13
N ALA A 36 0.22 -13.83 -0.84
CA ALA A 36 -0.97 -13.33 -1.51
C ALA A 36 -1.20 -11.81 -1.33
N HIS A 37 -0.79 -11.25 -0.19
CA HIS A 37 -0.86 -9.80 0.05
C HIS A 37 0.26 -9.05 -0.67
N ARG A 38 1.45 -9.63 -0.78
CA ARG A 38 2.54 -9.02 -1.56
C ARG A 38 2.19 -9.01 -3.04
N GLU A 39 1.73 -10.13 -3.59
CA GLU A 39 1.34 -10.25 -4.99
C GLU A 39 0.26 -9.24 -5.37
N ILE A 40 -0.80 -9.12 -4.57
CA ILE A 40 -1.89 -8.19 -4.91
C ILE A 40 -1.45 -6.72 -4.90
N LEU A 41 -0.54 -6.36 -4.00
CA LEU A 41 0.03 -5.02 -3.94
C LEU A 41 1.05 -4.80 -5.06
N THR A 42 1.84 -5.82 -5.44
CA THR A 42 2.70 -5.79 -6.62
C THR A 42 1.91 -5.46 -7.87
N GLU A 43 0.77 -6.12 -8.07
CA GLU A 43 -0.06 -5.86 -9.25
C GLU A 43 -0.73 -4.48 -9.22
N THR A 44 -1.31 -4.08 -8.09
CA THR A 44 -2.14 -2.87 -8.04
C THR A 44 -1.38 -1.59 -7.71
N VAL A 45 -0.33 -1.66 -6.89
CA VAL A 45 0.41 -0.47 -6.41
C VAL A 45 1.73 -0.31 -7.15
N PHE A 46 2.46 -1.41 -7.41
CA PHE A 46 3.78 -1.31 -8.06
C PHE A 46 3.69 -1.36 -9.59
N ARG A 47 2.72 -2.08 -10.14
CA ARG A 47 2.47 -2.19 -11.59
C ARG A 47 1.32 -1.31 -12.07
N ASP A 48 0.68 -0.56 -11.16
CA ASP A 48 -0.43 0.36 -11.42
C ASP A 48 -1.59 -0.28 -12.22
N ARG A 49 -1.81 -1.59 -12.03
CA ARG A 49 -2.90 -2.30 -12.71
C ARG A 49 -4.22 -2.04 -12.03
N SER A 50 -5.26 -1.91 -12.84
CA SER A 50 -6.62 -1.91 -12.35
C SER A 50 -6.99 -3.24 -11.68
N VAL A 51 -8.07 -3.23 -10.91
CA VAL A 51 -8.62 -4.44 -10.24
C VAL A 51 -8.89 -5.57 -11.24
N ASN A 52 -9.39 -5.24 -12.44
CA ASN A 52 -9.71 -6.23 -13.47
C ASN A 52 -8.44 -6.83 -14.10
N GLU A 53 -7.42 -6.02 -14.36
CA GLU A 53 -6.15 -6.48 -14.90
C GLU A 53 -5.38 -7.33 -13.88
N ALA A 54 -5.39 -6.93 -12.60
CA ALA A 54 -4.83 -7.72 -11.52
C ALA A 54 -5.56 -9.07 -11.37
N ALA A 55 -6.89 -9.08 -11.47
CA ALA A 55 -7.69 -10.31 -11.44
C ALA A 55 -7.31 -11.26 -12.58
N ALA A 56 -7.23 -10.74 -13.81
CA ALA A 56 -6.82 -11.51 -14.98
C ALA A 56 -5.38 -12.03 -14.85
N SER A 57 -4.45 -11.21 -14.36
CA SER A 57 -3.05 -11.61 -14.21
C SER A 57 -2.82 -12.65 -13.12
N LEU A 58 -3.60 -12.61 -12.04
CA LEU A 58 -3.45 -13.52 -10.90
C LEU A 58 -4.36 -14.75 -11.00
N GLY A 59 -5.26 -14.80 -11.99
CA GLY A 59 -6.20 -15.91 -12.16
C GLY A 59 -7.22 -16.02 -11.02
N VAL A 60 -7.59 -14.89 -10.39
CA VAL A 60 -8.54 -14.85 -9.27
C VAL A 60 -9.75 -13.99 -9.60
N PRO A 61 -10.93 -14.23 -8.97
CA PRO A 61 -12.10 -13.39 -9.18
C PRO A 61 -11.88 -11.93 -8.78
N VAL A 62 -12.52 -11.00 -9.49
CA VAL A 62 -12.48 -9.56 -9.21
C VAL A 62 -12.88 -9.24 -7.76
N ASP A 63 -13.88 -9.93 -7.22
CA ASP A 63 -14.31 -9.70 -5.84
C ASP A 63 -13.28 -10.18 -4.81
N VAL A 64 -12.48 -11.21 -5.16
CA VAL A 64 -11.33 -11.63 -4.36
C VAL A 64 -10.23 -10.57 -4.41
N VAL A 65 -9.98 -9.93 -5.55
CA VAL A 65 -9.01 -8.84 -5.65
C VAL A 65 -9.38 -7.68 -4.74
N LYS A 66 -10.63 -7.20 -4.79
CA LYS A 66 -11.10 -6.07 -3.97
C LYS A 66 -10.86 -6.29 -2.48
N VAL A 67 -11.29 -7.44 -1.96
CA VAL A 67 -11.13 -7.75 -0.54
C VAL A 67 -9.66 -7.99 -0.18
N ARG A 68 -8.89 -8.65 -1.05
CA ARG A 68 -7.48 -8.94 -0.81
C ARG A 68 -6.63 -7.68 -0.80
N VAL A 69 -6.92 -6.69 -1.65
CA VAL A 69 -6.25 -5.37 -1.63
C VAL A 69 -6.51 -4.68 -0.29
N TYR A 70 -7.76 -4.62 0.16
CA TYR A 70 -8.11 -4.01 1.44
C TYR A 70 -7.37 -4.71 2.61
N GLN A 71 -7.39 -6.04 2.64
CA GLN A 71 -6.71 -6.81 3.69
C GLN A 71 -5.19 -6.65 3.64
N ALA A 72 -4.59 -6.60 2.44
CA ALA A 72 -3.16 -6.39 2.26
C ALA A 72 -2.71 -5.01 2.75
N LEU A 73 -3.45 -3.95 2.40
CA LEU A 73 -3.16 -2.58 2.88
C LEU A 73 -3.35 -2.46 4.38
N ARG A 74 -4.40 -3.07 4.95
CA ARG A 74 -4.62 -3.10 6.39
C ARG A 74 -3.50 -3.85 7.12
N ALA A 75 -3.08 -4.99 6.59
CA ALA A 75 -1.95 -5.75 7.14
C ALA A 75 -0.63 -4.97 7.04
N LEU A 76 -0.42 -4.24 5.94
CA LEU A 76 0.76 -3.41 5.77
C LEU A 76 0.80 -2.25 6.78
N SER A 77 -0.32 -1.54 6.98
CA SER A 77 -0.41 -0.47 7.99
C SER A 77 -0.08 -1.00 9.38
N ALA A 78 -0.70 -2.14 9.76
CA ALA A 78 -0.44 -2.78 11.05
C ALA A 78 1.03 -3.19 11.21
N ALA A 79 1.67 -3.70 10.15
CA ALA A 79 3.08 -4.10 10.18
C ALA A 79 4.04 -2.91 10.26
N VAL A 80 3.67 -1.74 9.75
CA VAL A 80 4.46 -0.50 9.85
C VAL A 80 4.31 0.15 11.23
N GLU A 81 3.12 0.08 11.82
CA GLU A 81 2.80 0.64 13.13
C GLU A 81 3.28 -0.24 14.29
N ALA A 82 3.45 -1.55 14.05
CA ALA A 82 3.93 -2.46 15.06
C ALA A 82 5.26 -1.95 15.66
N PRO A 83 5.34 -1.73 16.99
CA PRO A 83 6.57 -1.32 17.62
C PRO A 83 7.64 -2.33 17.24
N ARG A 84 8.84 -1.86 16.85
CA ARG A 84 10.00 -2.74 16.61
C ARG A 84 10.15 -3.59 17.86
N THR A 85 9.66 -4.81 17.79
CA THR A 85 9.83 -5.76 18.88
C THR A 85 11.29 -6.13 18.76
N TYR A 86 12.10 -5.47 19.58
CA TYR A 86 13.54 -5.66 19.62
C TYR A 86 13.79 -7.13 19.95
N ALA A 87 14.36 -7.85 18.99
CA ALA A 87 15.08 -9.09 19.20
C ALA A 87 16.58 -8.75 19.20
#